data_AF-A0A2S6F1U6-F1
#
_entry.id   AF-A0A2S6F1U6-F1
#
_cell.length_a   1.000
_cell.length_b   1.000
_cell.length_c   1.000
_cell.angle_alpha   90.00
_cell.angle_beta   90.00
_cell.angle_gamma   90.00
#
_symmetry.space_group_name_H-M   'P 1'
#
loop_
_entity.id
_entity.type
_entity.pdbx_description
1 polymer ?
#
loop_
_entity_poly.entity_id
_entity_poly.type
_entity_poly.pdbx_seq_one_letter_code
_entity_poly.pdbx_strand_id
1 'polypeptide(L)'
;MRFNHFIAPLVLLPVCAFSQPENDKGDVFLTNIPPSKNALVKSYSSESTHLNLLQPNVRSIDYPTQIIRISGSLESQQLDCDQVHEEILEKIVAPFAPDKFTYNTYISCTYNPDTNMATGFLINSYLDPLADDAVELLEAYLAKNNGSNLLGTPLIFEPAKALVVALTISAGMKKNPNKPPFVEYKQDRSNFYFKSNYEMRNKLFTDIYQNFFTNDPNKILPFLDKWIFVNASSVYQAILMDSNFVELQPERIFLMENGEQIFVSNLKYYFTHNCNRYSNHRCLQPEA
;
A
#
# COMPACT_ATOMS: atom_id res chain seq x y z
N MET A 1 38.24 -47.50 -1.30
CA MET A 1 37.85 -46.08 -1.19
C MET A 1 37.00 -45.75 -2.42
N ARG A 2 35.67 -45.83 -2.33
CA ARG A 2 34.75 -44.68 -2.19
C ARG A 2 35.15 -43.47 -3.04
N PHE A 3 34.40 -43.19 -4.10
CA PHE A 3 33.88 -41.86 -4.40
C PHE A 3 32.57 -42.03 -5.18
N ASN A 4 31.44 -41.89 -4.47
CA ASN A 4 30.13 -41.73 -5.07
C ASN A 4 30.08 -40.34 -5.73
N HIS A 5 29.91 -40.28 -7.05
CA HIS A 5 29.50 -39.06 -7.74
C HIS A 5 27.98 -38.93 -7.69
N PHE A 6 27.46 -38.47 -6.56
CA PHE A 6 26.15 -37.83 -6.54
C PHE A 6 26.32 -36.41 -7.07
N ILE A 7 26.19 -36.24 -8.38
CA ILE A 7 25.87 -34.94 -8.98
C ILE A 7 24.38 -34.75 -8.68
N ALA A 8 24.08 -34.10 -7.56
CA ALA A 8 22.75 -33.54 -7.36
C ALA A 8 22.54 -32.50 -8.47
N PRO A 9 21.47 -32.58 -9.29
CA PRO A 9 21.10 -31.44 -10.09
C PRO A 9 20.69 -30.37 -9.07
N LEU A 10 21.52 -29.34 -8.92
CA LEU A 10 21.13 -28.12 -8.26
C LEU A 10 19.98 -27.58 -9.11
N VAL A 11 18.76 -27.89 -8.70
CA VAL A 11 17.54 -27.38 -9.30
C VAL A 11 17.55 -25.88 -9.00
N LEU A 12 18.21 -25.12 -9.88
CA LEU A 12 18.07 -23.67 -10.03
C LEU A 12 16.65 -23.43 -10.57
N LEU A 13 15.64 -23.71 -9.76
CA LEU A 13 14.31 -23.20 -10.03
C LEU A 13 14.42 -21.69 -9.82
N PRO A 14 14.20 -20.87 -10.87
CA PRO A 14 14.08 -19.44 -10.66
C PRO A 14 12.97 -19.23 -9.64
N VAL A 15 13.25 -18.45 -8.59
CA VAL A 15 12.22 -18.02 -7.65
C VAL A 15 11.27 -17.15 -8.47
N CYS A 16 10.14 -17.74 -8.85
CA CYS A 16 9.09 -17.02 -9.56
C CYS A 16 8.36 -16.16 -8.53
N ALA A 17 8.46 -14.85 -8.67
CA ALA A 17 7.65 -13.91 -7.91
C ALA A 17 6.35 -13.62 -8.68
N PHE A 18 5.25 -13.46 -7.95
CA PHE A 18 3.96 -13.07 -8.52
C PHE A 18 3.72 -11.58 -8.24
N SER A 19 3.68 -10.78 -9.30
CA SER A 19 3.34 -9.35 -9.24
C SER A 19 2.04 -9.13 -10.02
N GLN A 20 0.96 -8.62 -9.43
CA GLN A 20 -0.13 -8.08 -10.27
C GLN A 20 0.35 -6.74 -10.83
N PRO A 21 0.33 -6.48 -12.16
CA PRO A 21 -0.95 -6.18 -12.85
C PRO A 21 -0.97 -6.24 -14.40
N GLU A 22 -2.13 -5.92 -14.99
CA GLU A 22 -2.28 -5.38 -16.35
C GLU A 22 -1.90 -3.87 -16.35
N ASN A 23 -0.72 -3.49 -16.83
CA ASN A 23 -0.44 -2.12 -17.28
C ASN A 23 0.90 -2.03 -18.06
N ASP A 24 0.90 -1.35 -19.21
CA ASP A 24 2.07 -1.25 -20.09
C ASP A 24 3.15 -0.27 -19.58
N LYS A 25 2.83 0.63 -18.65
CA LYS A 25 3.75 1.72 -18.24
C LYS A 25 4.37 1.57 -16.86
N GLY A 26 3.81 0.73 -15.98
CA GLY A 26 4.09 0.78 -14.55
C GLY A 26 3.30 1.90 -13.85
N ASP A 27 2.75 1.59 -12.68
CA ASP A 27 1.82 2.45 -11.92
C ASP A 27 1.80 2.01 -10.43
N VAL A 28 1.00 2.69 -9.61
CA VAL A 28 0.64 2.25 -8.26
C VAL A 28 -0.60 1.38 -8.29
N PHE A 29 -0.50 0.21 -7.68
CA PHE A 29 -1.57 -0.77 -7.61
C PHE A 29 -2.00 -0.98 -6.18
N LEU A 30 -3.31 -0.92 -5.98
CA LEU A 30 -3.97 -1.41 -4.77
C LEU A 30 -4.23 -2.90 -4.94
N THR A 31 -3.91 -3.69 -3.92
CA THR A 31 -4.21 -5.13 -3.95
C THR A 31 -5.70 -5.34 -3.80
N ASN A 32 -6.30 -6.06 -4.76
CA ASN A 32 -7.64 -6.59 -4.59
C ASN A 32 -7.56 -7.85 -3.73
N ILE A 33 -7.92 -7.74 -2.45
CA ILE A 33 -8.07 -8.92 -1.59
C ILE A 33 -9.28 -9.71 -2.11
N PRO A 34 -9.11 -11.00 -2.46
CA PRO A 34 -10.24 -11.84 -2.82
C PRO A 34 -11.24 -11.85 -1.65
N PRO A 35 -12.51 -11.50 -1.87
CA PRO A 35 -13.49 -11.53 -0.80
C PRO A 35 -13.62 -12.96 -0.27
N SER A 36 -13.78 -13.08 1.05
CA SER A 36 -14.16 -14.37 1.65
C SER A 36 -15.50 -14.83 1.07
N LYS A 37 -15.74 -16.14 1.10
CA LYS A 37 -17.03 -16.70 0.71
C LYS A 37 -18.15 -16.00 1.50
N ASN A 38 -19.22 -15.59 0.80
CA ASN A 38 -20.36 -14.86 1.36
C ASN A 38 -19.99 -13.52 2.02
N ALA A 39 -19.10 -12.76 1.40
CA ALA A 39 -18.82 -11.37 1.77
C ALA A 39 -18.90 -10.44 0.57
N LEU A 40 -19.42 -9.24 0.80
CA LEU A 40 -19.34 -8.12 -0.11
C LEU A 40 -18.28 -7.15 0.40
N VAL A 41 -17.43 -6.68 -0.50
CA VAL A 41 -16.32 -5.79 -0.17
C VAL A 41 -16.43 -4.52 -1.01
N LYS A 42 -16.33 -3.37 -0.37
CA LYS A 42 -16.17 -2.06 -1.02
C LYS A 42 -14.90 -1.40 -0.47
N SER A 43 -14.13 -0.77 -1.36
CA SER A 43 -12.91 -0.07 -0.99
C SER A 43 -12.93 1.34 -1.57
N TYR A 44 -12.44 2.31 -0.78
CA TYR A 44 -12.41 3.73 -1.12
C TYR A 44 -11.03 4.26 -0.83
N SER A 45 -10.39 4.91 -1.80
CA SER A 45 -9.07 5.50 -1.58
C SER A 45 -8.93 6.79 -2.36
N SER A 46 -8.36 7.81 -1.71
CA SER A 46 -7.90 9.03 -2.36
C SER A 46 -6.39 9.01 -2.64
N GLU A 47 -5.72 7.89 -2.34
CA GLU A 47 -4.25 7.81 -2.44
C GLU A 47 -3.76 7.94 -3.87
N SER A 48 -4.47 7.41 -4.87
CA SER A 48 -4.10 7.56 -6.29
C SER A 48 -4.25 9.00 -6.80
N THR A 49 -5.18 9.78 -6.24
CA THR A 49 -5.55 11.13 -6.73
C THR A 49 -4.46 12.16 -6.45
N HIS A 50 -3.68 11.98 -5.38
CA HIS A 50 -2.66 12.94 -4.92
C HIS A 50 -1.24 12.58 -5.31
N LEU A 51 -1.01 11.39 -5.84
CA LEU A 51 0.32 10.98 -6.27
C LEU A 51 0.76 11.70 -7.56
N ASN A 52 -0.19 12.21 -8.34
CA ASN A 52 0.05 12.99 -9.56
C ASN A 52 0.17 14.50 -9.33
N LEU A 53 -0.13 14.98 -8.12
CA LEU A 53 -0.06 16.40 -7.78
C LEU A 53 1.09 16.58 -6.79
N LEU A 54 2.25 16.95 -7.32
CA LEU A 54 3.36 17.56 -6.57
C LEU A 54 2.95 18.92 -5.95
N GLN A 55 1.70 19.10 -5.55
CA GLN A 55 1.31 20.26 -4.78
C GLN A 55 1.83 20.05 -3.37
N PRO A 56 2.74 20.91 -2.89
CA PRO A 56 3.10 20.91 -1.49
C PRO A 56 1.87 21.45 -0.75
N ASN A 57 0.94 20.57 -0.41
CA ASN A 57 0.02 20.86 0.67
C ASN A 57 0.91 20.94 1.92
N VAL A 58 1.27 22.16 2.32
CA VAL A 58 2.16 22.38 3.46
C VAL A 58 1.30 22.40 4.71
N ARG A 59 1.00 21.22 5.25
CA ARG A 59 0.60 21.12 6.65
C ARG A 59 1.79 21.52 7.51
N SER A 60 1.62 22.57 8.32
CA SER A 60 2.66 23.03 9.26
C SER A 60 2.56 22.29 10.60
N ILE A 61 1.37 21.78 10.92
CA ILE A 61 1.07 21.05 12.14
C ILE A 61 1.47 19.57 11.99
N ASP A 62 2.20 19.03 12.98
CA ASP A 62 2.42 17.59 13.08
C ASP A 62 1.13 16.94 13.62
N TYR A 63 0.60 15.95 12.89
CA TYR A 63 -0.68 15.33 13.22
C TYR A 63 -0.60 13.82 12.93
N PRO A 64 -1.03 12.96 13.89
CA PRO A 64 -0.96 11.51 13.74
C PRO A 64 -1.97 11.02 12.71
N THR A 65 -1.58 9.98 11.96
CA THR A 65 -2.52 9.25 11.10
C THR A 65 -3.64 8.67 11.95
N GLN A 66 -4.90 8.90 11.58
CA GLN A 66 -6.02 8.29 12.28
C GLN A 66 -6.31 6.92 11.69
N ILE A 67 -6.54 5.94 12.55
CA ILE A 67 -6.81 4.55 12.21
C ILE A 67 -8.23 4.20 12.62
N ILE A 68 -8.91 3.43 11.78
CA ILE A 68 -10.19 2.80 12.07
C ILE A 68 -10.04 1.31 11.82
N ARG A 69 -10.26 0.49 12.85
CA ARG A 69 -10.13 -0.97 12.80
C ARG A 69 -11.28 -1.63 13.56
N ILE A 70 -12.49 -1.42 13.06
CA ILE A 70 -13.73 -1.77 13.73
C ILE A 70 -14.32 -3.03 13.09
N SER A 71 -14.81 -3.94 13.91
CA SER A 71 -15.66 -5.05 13.45
C SER A 71 -16.85 -5.21 14.39
N GLY A 72 -18.00 -5.58 13.84
CA GLY A 72 -19.22 -5.77 14.61
C GLY A 72 -20.09 -6.90 14.08
N SER A 73 -20.90 -7.49 14.96
CA SER A 73 -21.94 -8.46 14.59
C SER A 73 -23.24 -7.74 14.25
N LEU A 74 -23.94 -8.24 13.23
CA LEU A 74 -25.20 -7.71 12.74
C LEU A 74 -26.34 -8.74 12.83
N GLU A 75 -26.13 -9.89 13.48
CA GLU A 75 -27.12 -10.99 13.52
C GLU A 75 -28.51 -10.59 14.06
N SER A 76 -28.57 -9.59 14.94
CA SER A 76 -29.82 -9.07 15.48
C SER A 76 -30.42 -7.91 14.65
N GLN A 77 -29.75 -7.48 13.59
CA GLN A 77 -30.14 -6.36 12.73
C GLN A 77 -30.64 -6.91 11.40
N GLN A 78 -31.84 -6.51 10.98
CA GLN A 78 -32.40 -6.90 9.68
C GLN A 78 -31.90 -5.96 8.58
N LEU A 79 -30.58 -5.92 8.39
CA LEU A 79 -29.90 -5.11 7.39
C LEU A 79 -29.29 -6.01 6.32
N ASP A 80 -29.35 -5.58 5.07
CA ASP A 80 -28.53 -6.16 4.01
C ASP A 80 -27.15 -5.49 3.94
N CYS A 81 -26.25 -6.07 3.14
CA CYS A 81 -24.90 -5.53 3.02
C CYS A 81 -24.82 -4.20 2.25
N ASP A 82 -25.81 -3.81 1.45
CA ASP A 82 -25.78 -2.51 0.79
C ASP A 82 -26.11 -1.39 1.76
N GLN A 83 -27.11 -1.60 2.64
CA GLN A 83 -27.42 -0.69 3.74
C GLN A 83 -26.25 -0.51 4.70
N VAL A 84 -25.58 -1.62 5.05
CA VAL A 84 -24.36 -1.59 5.88
C VAL A 84 -23.27 -0.73 5.23
N HIS A 85 -23.03 -0.90 3.93
CA HIS A 85 -22.03 -0.10 3.22
C HIS A 85 -22.40 1.38 3.14
N GLU A 86 -23.69 1.71 2.94
CA GLU A 86 -24.16 3.10 2.87
C GLU A 86 -23.98 3.82 4.21
N GLU A 87 -24.38 3.20 5.32
CA GLU A 87 -24.20 3.79 6.67
C GLU A 87 -22.72 4.02 6.99
N ILE A 88 -21.85 3.06 6.63
CA ILE A 88 -20.41 3.21 6.83
C ILE A 88 -19.84 4.31 5.92
N LEU A 89 -20.27 4.39 4.66
CA LEU A 89 -19.82 5.42 3.72
C LEU A 89 -20.14 6.82 4.24
N GLU A 90 -21.36 7.05 4.71
CA GLU A 90 -21.79 8.35 5.25
C GLU A 90 -20.96 8.81 6.46
N LYS A 91 -20.48 7.85 7.28
CA LYS A 91 -19.75 8.13 8.53
C LYS A 91 -18.24 8.09 8.38
N ILE A 92 -17.69 7.44 7.37
CA ILE A 92 -16.25 7.15 7.29
C ILE A 92 -15.61 7.64 5.99
N VAL A 93 -16.38 7.84 4.92
CA VAL A 93 -15.82 8.25 3.62
C VAL A 93 -16.34 9.62 3.21
N ALA A 94 -17.67 9.79 3.17
CA ALA A 94 -18.31 11.03 2.74
C ALA A 94 -17.85 12.30 3.49
N PRO A 95 -17.55 12.26 4.82
CA PRO A 95 -17.09 13.44 5.53
C PRO A 95 -15.69 13.93 5.12
N PHE A 96 -14.90 13.08 4.47
CA PHE A 96 -13.49 13.35 4.18
C PHE A 96 -13.29 13.55 2.68
N ALA A 97 -13.41 14.80 2.27
CA ALA A 97 -13.23 15.18 0.87
C ALA A 97 -11.81 14.84 0.38
N PRO A 98 -11.66 14.21 -0.81
CA PRO A 98 -10.35 13.81 -1.31
C PRO A 98 -9.35 14.95 -1.38
N ASP A 99 -9.73 16.16 -1.75
CA ASP A 99 -8.84 17.33 -1.83
C ASP A 99 -8.24 17.76 -0.47
N LYS A 100 -8.89 17.40 0.65
CA LYS A 100 -8.44 17.74 2.01
C LYS A 100 -7.81 16.57 2.77
N PHE A 101 -8.13 15.34 2.36
CA PHE A 101 -7.73 14.13 3.08
C PHE A 101 -7.14 13.08 2.16
N THR A 102 -6.03 12.50 2.61
CA THR A 102 -5.59 11.20 2.09
C THR A 102 -6.18 10.11 2.96
N TYR A 103 -6.88 9.16 2.35
CA TYR A 103 -7.43 8.02 3.07
C TYR A 103 -7.40 6.76 2.22
N ASN A 104 -7.48 5.64 2.92
CA ASN A 104 -7.69 4.34 2.32
C ASN A 104 -8.54 3.49 3.24
N THR A 105 -9.70 3.07 2.75
CA THR A 105 -10.77 2.45 3.53
C THR A 105 -11.19 1.16 2.86
N TYR A 106 -11.06 0.05 3.56
CA TYR A 106 -11.57 -1.27 3.22
C TYR A 106 -12.79 -1.57 4.09
N ILE A 107 -13.90 -1.92 3.46
CA ILE A 107 -15.13 -2.34 4.15
C ILE A 107 -15.49 -3.72 3.64
N SER A 108 -15.73 -4.64 4.58
CA SER A 108 -16.26 -5.96 4.28
C SER A 108 -17.52 -6.18 5.09
N CYS A 109 -18.58 -6.63 4.41
CA CYS A 109 -19.82 -7.08 5.00
C CYS A 109 -20.00 -8.56 4.71
N THR A 110 -20.12 -9.37 5.75
CA THR A 110 -20.46 -10.80 5.68
C THR A 110 -21.96 -10.96 5.69
N TYR A 111 -22.50 -11.92 4.94
CA TYR A 111 -23.94 -12.16 4.87
C TYR A 111 -24.29 -13.65 4.92
N ASN A 112 -25.52 -13.95 5.35
CA ASN A 112 -26.10 -15.28 5.26
C ASN A 112 -26.60 -15.52 3.81
N PRO A 113 -26.13 -16.55 3.09
CA PRO A 113 -26.51 -16.77 1.70
C PRO A 113 -27.97 -17.20 1.50
N ASP A 114 -28.62 -17.75 2.53
CA ASP A 114 -30.02 -18.20 2.45
C ASP A 114 -30.99 -17.02 2.56
N THR A 115 -30.64 -15.99 3.33
CA THR A 115 -31.49 -14.82 3.61
C THR A 115 -31.00 -13.53 2.97
N ASN A 116 -29.74 -13.50 2.49
CA ASN A 116 -28.98 -12.32 2.06
C ASN A 116 -28.83 -11.21 3.11
N MET A 117 -29.14 -11.50 4.38
CA MET A 117 -28.98 -10.53 5.48
C MET A 117 -27.54 -10.49 5.98
N ALA A 118 -27.08 -9.30 6.32
CA ALA A 118 -25.76 -9.06 6.88
C ALA A 118 -25.62 -9.73 8.26
N THR A 119 -24.51 -10.44 8.46
CA THR A 119 -24.18 -11.12 9.72
C THR A 119 -23.10 -10.38 10.51
N GLY A 120 -22.31 -9.55 9.83
CA GLY A 120 -21.26 -8.78 10.46
C GLY A 120 -20.48 -7.94 9.47
N PHE A 121 -19.71 -6.99 9.98
CA PHE A 121 -18.91 -6.08 9.18
C PHE A 121 -17.50 -5.90 9.75
N LEU A 122 -16.59 -5.44 8.89
CA LEU A 122 -15.21 -5.08 9.19
C LEU A 122 -14.85 -3.81 8.43
N ILE A 123 -14.22 -2.86 9.12
CA ILE A 123 -13.74 -1.60 8.59
C ILE A 123 -12.25 -1.51 8.93
N ASN A 124 -11.43 -1.41 7.89
CA ASN A 124 -10.00 -1.14 8.01
C ASN A 124 -9.70 0.14 7.24
N SER A 125 -9.42 1.22 7.95
CA SER A 125 -9.13 2.51 7.35
C SER A 125 -7.96 3.20 8.03
N TYR A 126 -7.26 4.01 7.24
CA TYR A 126 -6.39 5.05 7.77
C TYR A 126 -6.64 6.35 6.99
N LEU A 127 -6.42 7.49 7.65
CA LEU A 127 -6.55 8.81 7.03
C LEU A 127 -5.56 9.83 7.62
N ASP A 128 -5.18 10.79 6.78
CA ASP A 128 -4.36 11.94 7.15
C ASP A 128 -4.97 13.24 6.57
N PRO A 129 -5.07 14.32 7.37
CA PRO A 129 -5.35 15.65 6.85
C PRO A 129 -4.15 16.19 6.06
N LEU A 130 -4.42 16.83 4.93
CA LEU A 130 -3.39 17.33 4.00
C LEU A 130 -2.89 18.75 4.34
N ALA A 131 -3.69 19.55 5.04
CA ALA A 131 -3.39 20.93 5.38
C ALA A 131 -3.94 21.28 6.79
N ASP A 132 -3.55 22.43 7.32
CA ASP A 132 -3.90 22.82 8.70
C ASP A 132 -5.42 23.04 8.86
N ASP A 133 -6.12 23.57 7.85
CA ASP A 133 -7.59 23.68 7.87
C ASP A 133 -8.28 22.30 7.86
N ALA A 134 -7.66 21.30 7.21
CA ALA A 134 -8.15 19.92 7.25
C ALA A 134 -7.92 19.26 8.61
N VAL A 135 -6.88 19.68 9.36
CA VAL A 135 -6.68 19.25 10.76
C VAL A 135 -7.83 19.76 11.63
N GLU A 136 -8.19 21.05 11.54
CA GLU A 136 -9.31 21.62 12.30
C GLU A 136 -10.64 20.91 11.98
N LEU A 137 -10.89 20.64 10.70
CA LEU A 137 -12.08 19.88 10.27
C LEU A 137 -12.12 18.48 10.86
N LEU A 138 -10.97 17.79 10.88
CA LEU A 138 -10.86 16.46 11.46
C LEU A 138 -11.11 16.50 12.96
N GLU A 139 -10.47 17.40 13.69
CA GLU A 139 -10.67 17.53 15.14
C GLU A 139 -12.13 17.82 15.50
N ALA A 140 -12.79 18.71 14.77
CA ALA A 140 -14.22 18.98 14.94
C ALA A 140 -15.08 17.74 14.66
N TYR A 141 -14.74 16.96 13.62
CA TYR A 141 -15.42 15.71 13.32
C TYR A 141 -15.24 14.66 14.42
N LEU A 142 -14.00 14.48 14.89
CA LEU A 142 -13.66 13.54 15.95
C LEU A 142 -14.36 13.90 17.26
N ALA A 143 -14.36 15.18 17.65
CA ALA A 143 -15.03 15.64 18.87
C ALA A 143 -16.54 15.34 18.87
N LYS A 144 -17.18 15.34 17.70
CA LYS A 144 -18.61 15.09 17.55
C LYS A 144 -18.96 13.61 17.39
N ASN A 145 -18.13 12.84 16.68
CA ASN A 145 -18.51 11.51 16.19
C ASN A 145 -17.70 10.36 16.80
N ASN A 146 -16.53 10.61 17.40
CA ASN A 146 -15.74 9.55 18.01
C ASN A 146 -16.48 9.01 19.25
N GLY A 147 -16.70 7.69 19.29
CA GLY A 147 -17.54 7.00 20.27
C GLY A 147 -19.04 6.96 19.93
N SER A 148 -19.49 7.55 18.83
CA SER A 148 -20.89 7.46 18.39
C SER A 148 -21.25 6.06 17.90
N ASN A 149 -22.55 5.72 17.86
CA ASN A 149 -23.01 4.42 17.37
C ASN A 149 -22.90 4.32 15.84
N LEU A 150 -22.31 3.24 15.36
CA LEU A 150 -22.27 2.78 13.97
C LEU A 150 -22.70 1.33 13.94
N LEU A 151 -23.91 1.04 13.43
CA LEU A 151 -24.43 -0.33 13.32
C LEU A 151 -24.36 -1.13 14.64
N GLY A 152 -24.61 -0.50 15.79
CA GLY A 152 -24.56 -1.14 17.10
C GLY A 152 -23.15 -1.25 17.71
N THR A 153 -22.12 -0.71 17.04
CA THR A 153 -20.72 -0.71 17.49
C THR A 153 -20.22 0.73 17.63
N PRO A 154 -19.39 1.07 18.64
CA PRO A 154 -18.79 2.41 18.73
C PRO A 154 -17.86 2.72 17.55
N LEU A 155 -18.06 3.87 16.92
CA LEU A 155 -17.18 4.44 15.91
C LEU A 155 -15.93 5.01 16.58
N ILE A 156 -14.81 4.30 16.48
CA ILE A 156 -13.54 4.70 17.09
C ILE A 156 -12.51 5.10 16.03
N PHE A 157 -11.96 6.31 16.19
CA PHE A 157 -10.75 6.75 15.52
C PHE A 157 -9.60 6.75 16.52
N GLU A 158 -8.52 6.05 16.18
CA GLU A 158 -7.34 5.90 17.02
C GLU A 158 -6.15 6.63 16.38
N PRO A 159 -5.43 7.49 17.11
CA PRO A 159 -4.18 8.06 16.61
C PRO A 159 -3.11 6.96 16.54
N ALA A 160 -2.50 6.78 15.37
CA ALA A 160 -1.26 6.03 15.26
C ALA A 160 -0.12 6.85 15.86
N LYS A 161 0.67 6.22 16.73
CA LYS A 161 1.89 6.78 17.29
C LYS A 161 2.94 7.05 16.22
N ALA A 162 3.03 6.12 15.27
CA ALA A 162 4.02 6.15 14.19
C ALA A 162 3.68 5.14 13.09
N LEU A 163 4.50 5.17 12.05
CA LEU A 163 4.46 4.24 10.92
C LEU A 163 5.85 3.65 10.69
N VAL A 164 5.94 2.32 10.65
CA VAL A 164 7.10 1.60 10.10
C VAL A 164 6.77 1.16 8.68
N VAL A 165 7.64 1.50 7.74
CA VAL A 165 7.57 0.99 6.36
C VAL A 165 8.61 -0.09 6.18
N ALA A 166 8.17 -1.32 5.89
CA ALA A 166 9.05 -2.39 5.41
C ALA A 166 9.03 -2.38 3.88
N LEU A 167 10.01 -1.71 3.28
CA LEU A 167 10.13 -1.55 1.84
C LEU A 167 10.88 -2.74 1.25
N THR A 168 10.20 -3.49 0.40
CA THR A 168 10.81 -4.57 -0.40
C THR A 168 11.00 -4.09 -1.83
N ILE A 169 12.17 -4.37 -2.42
CA ILE A 169 12.41 -4.23 -3.86
C ILE A 169 12.63 -5.62 -4.44
N SER A 170 12.00 -5.90 -5.59
CA SER A 170 12.29 -7.07 -6.42
C SER A 170 12.58 -6.62 -7.85
N ALA A 171 13.68 -7.10 -8.42
CA ALA A 171 14.09 -6.79 -9.80
C ALA A 171 14.29 -8.07 -10.61
N GLY A 172 13.90 -8.04 -11.87
CA GLY A 172 14.12 -9.16 -12.76
C GLY A 172 13.50 -9.03 -14.14
N MET A 173 13.11 -10.16 -14.70
CA MET A 173 12.63 -10.26 -16.08
C MET A 173 11.19 -10.76 -16.17
N LYS A 174 10.31 -9.90 -16.65
CA LYS A 174 8.91 -10.18 -16.96
C LYS A 174 8.75 -10.39 -18.46
N LYS A 175 8.44 -11.63 -18.87
CA LYS A 175 8.25 -11.99 -20.29
C LYS A 175 6.91 -11.52 -20.84
N ASN A 176 5.85 -11.61 -20.03
CA ASN A 176 4.51 -11.18 -20.41
C ASN A 176 4.06 -10.11 -19.40
N PRO A 177 3.95 -8.83 -19.82
CA PRO A 177 3.59 -7.75 -18.91
C PRO A 177 2.21 -7.95 -18.27
N ASN A 178 1.29 -8.64 -18.97
CA ASN A 178 -0.09 -8.86 -18.54
C ASN A 178 -0.27 -10.10 -17.65
N LYS A 179 0.79 -10.87 -17.40
CA LYS A 179 0.73 -12.04 -16.51
C LYS A 179 1.47 -11.75 -15.21
N PRO A 180 0.95 -12.20 -14.06
CA PRO A 180 1.60 -11.88 -12.80
C PRO A 180 3.06 -12.35 -12.62
N PRO A 181 3.44 -13.56 -13.08
CA PRO A 181 4.77 -14.08 -12.84
C PRO A 181 5.88 -13.30 -13.54
N PHE A 182 7.00 -13.09 -12.85
CA PHE A 182 8.28 -12.71 -13.45
C PHE A 182 9.43 -13.53 -12.84
N VAL A 183 10.55 -13.60 -13.56
CA VAL A 183 11.77 -14.25 -13.07
C VAL A 183 12.52 -13.25 -12.20
N GLU A 184 12.56 -13.49 -10.90
CA GLU A 184 13.28 -12.63 -9.96
C GLU A 184 14.79 -12.90 -10.04
N TYR A 185 15.57 -11.82 -10.16
CA TYR A 185 17.03 -11.88 -10.10
C TYR A 185 17.54 -11.52 -8.71
N LYS A 186 16.91 -10.53 -8.08
CA LYS A 186 17.25 -10.08 -6.73
C LYS A 186 16.04 -9.49 -6.02
N GLN A 187 16.02 -9.72 -4.72
CA GLN A 187 15.13 -9.07 -3.78
C GLN A 187 15.95 -8.57 -2.58
N ASP A 188 15.62 -7.38 -2.08
CA ASP A 188 16.13 -6.86 -0.81
C ASP A 188 15.01 -6.17 -0.04
N ARG A 189 15.24 -5.97 1.26
CA ARG A 189 14.30 -5.31 2.16
C ARG A 189 15.00 -4.31 3.07
N SER A 190 14.38 -3.16 3.23
CA SER A 190 14.77 -2.09 4.15
C SER A 190 13.59 -1.68 5.04
N ASN A 191 13.88 -1.07 6.18
CA ASN A 191 12.85 -0.65 7.13
C ASN A 191 13.08 0.81 7.53
N PHE A 192 12.01 1.61 7.51
CA PHE A 192 12.03 3.03 7.83
C PHE A 192 10.97 3.37 8.85
N TYR A 193 11.28 4.34 9.71
CA TYR A 193 10.33 4.89 10.67
C TYR A 193 9.89 6.29 10.23
N PHE A 194 8.59 6.54 10.27
CA PHE A 194 7.95 7.81 10.02
C PHE A 194 6.98 8.12 11.15
N LYS A 195 6.74 9.39 11.42
CA LYS A 195 5.76 9.84 12.41
C LYS A 195 4.32 9.61 11.95
N SER A 196 4.07 9.69 10.65
CA SER A 196 2.74 9.52 10.05
C SER A 196 2.83 9.03 8.61
N ASN A 197 1.72 8.54 8.09
CA ASN A 197 1.57 8.23 6.68
C ASN A 197 1.67 9.49 5.80
N TYR A 198 1.20 10.65 6.29
CA TYR A 198 1.46 11.95 5.64
C TYR A 198 2.98 12.22 5.43
N GLU A 199 3.79 12.06 6.47
CA GLU A 199 5.24 12.26 6.36
C GLU A 199 5.89 11.26 5.39
N MET A 200 5.50 9.98 5.48
CA MET A 200 5.96 8.93 4.57
C MET A 200 5.66 9.28 3.12
N ARG A 201 4.45 9.77 2.81
CA ARG A 201 4.08 10.17 1.45
C ARG A 201 4.97 11.31 0.93
N ASN A 202 5.18 12.34 1.74
CA ASN A 202 6.00 13.50 1.37
C ASN A 202 7.50 13.17 1.21
N LYS A 203 7.99 12.12 1.87
CA LYS A 203 9.40 11.73 1.81
C LYS A 203 9.65 10.58 0.86
N LEU A 204 9.03 9.43 1.10
CA LEU A 204 9.28 8.19 0.35
C LEU A 204 8.52 8.20 -0.97
N PHE A 205 7.21 8.44 -0.97
CA PHE A 205 6.43 8.33 -2.21
C PHE A 205 6.80 9.41 -3.21
N THR A 206 6.96 10.67 -2.77
CA THR A 206 7.48 11.74 -3.63
C THR A 206 8.80 11.35 -4.31
N ASP A 207 9.71 10.72 -3.57
CA ASP A 207 11.01 10.29 -4.10
C ASP A 207 10.89 9.09 -5.06
N ILE A 208 9.99 8.13 -4.78
CA ILE A 208 9.64 7.06 -5.72
C ILE A 208 9.17 7.68 -7.05
N TYR A 209 8.24 8.65 -7.02
CA TYR A 209 7.75 9.26 -8.26
C TYR A 209 8.83 10.05 -9.01
N GLN A 210 9.71 10.74 -8.30
CA GLN A 210 10.75 11.57 -8.92
C GLN A 210 11.91 10.74 -9.48
N ASN A 211 12.27 9.65 -8.80
CA ASN A 211 13.56 8.98 -9.00
C ASN A 211 13.50 7.47 -9.24
N PHE A 212 12.38 6.78 -8.97
CA PHE A 212 12.26 5.34 -9.25
C PHE A 212 11.76 5.05 -10.67
N PHE A 213 10.76 5.77 -11.19
CA PHE A 213 10.15 5.50 -12.49
C PHE A 213 10.94 6.05 -13.70
N THR A 214 12.25 5.84 -13.71
CA THR A 214 13.20 6.34 -14.71
C THR A 214 14.27 5.29 -15.02
N ASN A 215 14.85 5.33 -16.22
CA ASN A 215 16.03 4.53 -16.57
C ASN A 215 17.34 5.34 -16.50
N ASP A 216 17.29 6.59 -16.03
CA ASP A 216 18.45 7.47 -15.83
C ASP A 216 19.27 7.05 -14.60
N PRO A 217 20.55 6.66 -14.75
CA PRO A 217 21.39 6.22 -13.64
C PRO A 217 21.58 7.28 -12.56
N ASN A 218 21.58 8.57 -12.93
CA ASN A 218 21.75 9.67 -11.97
C ASN A 218 20.53 9.89 -11.06
N LYS A 219 19.43 9.20 -11.32
CA LYS A 219 18.20 9.27 -10.52
C LYS A 219 17.94 7.97 -9.77
N ILE A 220 17.87 6.86 -10.50
CA ILE A 220 17.49 5.58 -9.90
C ILE A 220 18.57 5.03 -8.98
N LEU A 221 19.86 5.16 -9.32
CA LEU A 221 20.93 4.61 -8.49
C LEU A 221 21.06 5.34 -7.13
N PRO A 222 21.05 6.69 -7.06
CA PRO A 222 20.99 7.39 -5.77
C PRO A 222 19.73 7.09 -4.96
N PHE A 223 18.58 6.88 -5.63
CA PHE A 223 17.35 6.46 -4.95
C PHE A 223 17.54 5.11 -4.24
N LEU A 224 18.19 4.14 -4.90
CA LEU A 224 18.47 2.84 -4.29
C LEU A 224 19.43 2.95 -3.10
N ASP A 225 20.48 3.76 -3.21
CA ASP A 225 21.42 3.98 -2.11
C ASP A 225 20.75 4.57 -0.86
N LYS A 226 19.75 5.43 -1.08
CA LYS A 226 18.98 6.07 -0.02
C LYS A 226 17.96 5.14 0.64
N TRP A 227 17.21 4.37 -0.16
CA TRP A 227 16.03 3.65 0.33
C TRP A 227 16.17 2.13 0.41
N ILE A 228 17.21 1.52 -0.16
CA ILE A 228 17.37 0.06 -0.12
C ILE A 228 18.51 -0.32 0.83
N PHE A 229 19.74 0.05 0.52
CA PHE A 229 20.86 -0.02 1.46
C PHE A 229 22.02 0.84 0.95
N VAL A 230 22.95 1.18 1.85
CA VAL A 230 24.14 1.96 1.51
C VAL A 230 24.95 1.22 0.43
N ASN A 231 25.22 1.88 -0.70
CA ASN A 231 25.88 1.32 -1.88
C ASN A 231 25.06 0.27 -2.65
N ALA A 232 23.72 0.28 -2.54
CA ALA A 232 22.84 -0.50 -3.39
C ALA A 232 23.05 -0.24 -4.88
N SER A 233 23.42 0.98 -5.28
CA SER A 233 23.75 1.35 -6.65
C SER A 233 24.80 0.42 -7.28
N SER A 234 25.88 0.12 -6.55
CA SER A 234 26.97 -0.73 -7.04
C SER A 234 26.51 -2.16 -7.34
N VAL A 235 25.52 -2.66 -6.60
CA VAL A 235 24.98 -4.01 -6.77
C VAL A 235 23.89 -4.03 -7.84
N TYR A 236 22.98 -3.04 -7.78
CA TYR A 236 21.82 -2.97 -8.66
C TYR A 236 22.13 -2.45 -10.05
N GLN A 237 23.28 -1.81 -10.29
CA GLN A 237 23.64 -1.34 -11.64
C GLN A 237 23.59 -2.48 -12.67
N ALA A 238 24.29 -3.59 -12.42
CA ALA A 238 24.26 -4.76 -13.31
C ALA A 238 22.86 -5.39 -13.40
N ILE A 239 22.18 -5.49 -12.25
CA ILE A 239 20.86 -6.12 -12.17
C ILE A 239 19.83 -5.34 -12.98
N LEU A 240 19.83 -4.01 -12.90
CA LEU A 240 18.91 -3.15 -13.64
C LEU A 240 19.23 -3.08 -15.14
N MET A 241 20.50 -3.24 -15.54
CA MET A 241 20.88 -3.40 -16.95
C MET A 241 20.32 -4.70 -17.55
N ASP A 242 20.15 -5.75 -16.75
CA ASP A 242 19.61 -7.03 -17.20
C ASP A 242 18.09 -7.17 -16.96
N SER A 243 17.53 -6.40 -16.03
CA SER A 243 16.11 -6.43 -15.68
C SER A 243 15.26 -5.61 -16.65
N ASN A 244 14.04 -6.06 -16.91
CA ASN A 244 13.02 -5.28 -17.62
C ASN A 244 11.79 -4.96 -16.76
N PHE A 245 11.81 -5.38 -15.49
CA PHE A 245 10.74 -5.18 -14.53
C PHE A 245 11.32 -5.02 -13.12
N VAL A 246 10.82 -4.02 -12.39
CA VAL A 246 11.14 -3.80 -10.97
C VAL A 246 9.85 -3.51 -10.21
N GLU A 247 9.76 -3.98 -8.98
CA GLU A 247 8.64 -3.74 -8.08
C GLU A 247 9.13 -3.22 -6.72
N LEU A 248 8.43 -2.23 -6.17
CA LEU A 248 8.55 -1.81 -4.77
C LEU A 248 7.27 -2.14 -4.01
N GLN A 249 7.43 -2.74 -2.84
CA GLN A 249 6.33 -3.10 -1.93
C GLN A 249 6.57 -2.44 -0.56
N PRO A 250 6.05 -1.21 -0.33
CA PRO A 250 6.14 -0.55 0.96
C PRO A 250 5.02 -1.03 1.89
N GLU A 251 5.32 -2.06 2.68
CA GLU A 251 4.39 -2.57 3.68
C GLU A 251 4.28 -1.57 4.84
N ARG A 252 3.06 -1.10 5.13
CA ARG A 252 2.79 -0.05 6.11
C ARG A 252 2.31 -0.64 7.43
N ILE A 253 3.14 -0.53 8.46
CA ILE A 253 2.91 -1.08 9.80
C ILE A 253 2.72 0.09 10.76
N PHE A 254 1.48 0.41 11.09
CA PHE A 254 1.14 1.47 12.03
C PHE A 254 1.37 0.99 13.46
N LEU A 255 2.11 1.77 14.23
CA LEU A 255 2.34 1.57 15.65
C LEU A 255 1.29 2.35 16.42
N MET A 256 0.58 1.70 17.34
CA MET A 256 -0.49 2.32 18.13
C MET A 256 0.04 2.74 19.51
N GLU A 257 -0.59 3.74 20.14
CA GLU A 257 -0.12 4.32 21.42
C GLU A 257 -0.10 3.31 22.59
N ASN A 258 -1.05 2.38 22.65
CA ASN A 258 -1.27 1.51 23.81
C ASN A 258 -0.39 0.23 23.83
N GLY A 259 0.75 0.23 23.13
CA GLY A 259 1.86 -0.67 23.42
C GLY A 259 1.84 -2.10 22.86
N GLU A 260 0.73 -2.67 22.39
CA GLU A 260 0.74 -4.09 21.96
C GLU A 260 0.08 -4.43 20.62
N GLN A 261 -0.63 -3.51 19.96
CA GLN A 261 -1.27 -3.83 18.68
C GLN A 261 -0.71 -2.97 17.56
N ILE A 262 0.00 -3.60 16.62
CA ILE A 262 0.24 -3.00 15.31
C ILE A 262 -1.06 -3.01 14.50
N PHE A 263 -1.21 -2.04 13.61
CA PHE A 263 -2.23 -2.08 12.57
C PHE A 263 -1.56 -2.14 11.21
N VAL A 264 -2.00 -3.09 10.40
CA VAL A 264 -1.53 -3.24 9.03
C VAL A 264 -2.76 -3.28 8.14
N SER A 265 -2.91 -2.29 7.28
CA SER A 265 -4.08 -2.23 6.40
C SER A 265 -4.13 -3.46 5.49
N ASN A 266 -5.34 -3.93 5.26
CA ASN A 266 -5.65 -4.96 4.29
C ASN A 266 -5.36 -4.50 2.85
N LEU A 267 -5.50 -3.20 2.58
CA LEU A 267 -5.23 -2.63 1.26
C LEU A 267 -3.73 -2.32 1.14
N LYS A 268 -2.99 -3.18 0.42
CA LYS A 268 -1.56 -2.97 0.14
C LYS A 268 -1.34 -2.17 -1.13
N TYR A 269 -0.15 -1.60 -1.22
CA TYR A 269 0.32 -0.83 -2.35
C TYR A 269 1.54 -1.48 -2.95
N TYR A 270 1.59 -1.50 -4.28
CA TYR A 270 2.75 -1.93 -5.05
C TYR A 270 3.05 -0.88 -6.10
N PHE A 271 4.33 -0.56 -6.28
CA PHE A 271 4.81 0.28 -7.37
C PHE A 271 5.51 -0.64 -8.35
N THR A 272 4.97 -0.80 -9.55
CA THR A 272 5.60 -1.63 -10.57
C THR A 272 6.17 -0.75 -11.68
N HIS A 273 7.38 -1.06 -12.12
CA HIS A 273 8.07 -0.33 -13.17
C HIS A 273 8.36 -1.30 -14.32
N ASN A 274 7.55 -1.20 -15.39
CA ASN A 274 7.78 -1.95 -16.61
C ASN A 274 8.75 -1.16 -17.52
N CYS A 275 9.99 -1.61 -17.55
CA CYS A 275 11.08 -0.93 -18.25
C CYS A 275 11.16 -1.29 -19.73
N ASN A 276 10.36 -2.27 -20.21
CA ASN A 276 10.30 -2.61 -21.64
C ASN A 276 9.90 -1.42 -22.53
N ARG A 277 9.29 -0.39 -21.93
CA ARG A 277 8.90 0.86 -22.60
C ARG A 277 10.09 1.71 -23.08
N TYR A 278 11.28 1.53 -22.51
CA TYR A 278 12.47 2.28 -22.90
C TYR A 278 13.12 1.67 -24.15
N SER A 279 13.94 2.46 -24.85
CA SER A 279 14.61 2.05 -26.09
C SER A 279 15.55 0.84 -25.92
N ASN A 280 16.19 0.71 -24.75
CA ASN A 280 17.03 -0.44 -24.40
C ASN A 280 16.23 -1.63 -23.87
N HIS A 281 14.92 -1.48 -23.64
CA HIS A 281 14.04 -2.48 -22.99
C HIS A 281 14.50 -2.93 -21.59
N ARG A 282 15.33 -2.13 -20.92
CA ARG A 282 15.94 -2.45 -19.61
C ARG A 282 15.73 -1.31 -18.62
N CYS A 283 15.87 -1.62 -17.34
CA CYS A 283 15.60 -0.66 -16.26
C CYS A 283 16.72 0.36 -16.03
N LEU A 284 17.89 0.18 -16.65
CA LEU A 284 18.99 1.15 -16.62
C LEU A 284 19.56 1.34 -18.02
N GLN A 285 19.67 2.60 -18.46
CA GLN A 285 20.44 2.91 -19.67
C GLN A 285 21.95 2.81 -19.36
N PRO A 286 22.76 2.27 -20.30
CA PRO A 286 24.21 2.36 -20.18
C PRO A 286 24.62 3.82 -20.05
N GLU A 287 25.62 4.11 -19.21
CA GLU A 287 26.23 5.44 -19.18
C GLU A 287 26.75 5.79 -20.58
N ALA A 288 26.48 7.03 -21.01
CA ALA A 288 26.95 7.55 -22.30
C ALA A 288 28.43 7.93 -22.24
#